data_AF-A0AAE3DC29-F1
#
_entry.id   AF-A0AAE3DC29-F1
#
_cell.length_a   1.000
_cell.length_b   1.000
_cell.length_c   1.000
_cell.angle_alpha   90.00
_cell.angle_beta   90.00
_cell.angle_gamma   90.00
#
_symmetry.space_group_name_H-M   'P 1'
#
loop_
_entity.id
_entity.type
_entity.pdbx_description
1 polymer ?
#
loop_
_entity_poly.entity_id
_entity_poly.type
_entity_poly.pdbx_seq_one_letter_code
_entity_poly.pdbx_strand_id
1 'polypeptide(L)' 'MAKYAFNYDSGEHEYIERDGFSIDRGEYVYNWDDSEYRREVEEEEERRREERRMWNED' A
#
# COMPACT_ATOMS: atom_id res chain seq x y z
N MET A 1 -4.32 7.61 -2.10
CA MET A 1 -4.34 7.55 -3.57
C MET A 1 -4.55 6.09 -3.94
N ALA A 2 -5.52 5.78 -4.80
CA ALA A 2 -5.68 4.42 -5.31
C ALA A 2 -4.48 4.00 -6.16
N LYS A 3 -4.21 2.70 -6.16
CA LYS A 3 -3.18 2.06 -7.00
C LYS A 3 -3.85 1.03 -7.88
N TYR A 4 -3.27 0.84 -9.07
CA TYR A 4 -3.71 -0.22 -9.96
C TYR A 4 -3.14 -1.54 -9.46
N ALA A 5 -3.98 -2.38 -8.87
CA ALA A 5 -3.59 -3.58 -8.15
C ALA A 5 -4.46 -4.77 -8.58
N PHE A 6 -3.88 -5.97 -8.52
CA PHE A 6 -4.60 -7.18 -8.90
C PHE A 6 -5.61 -7.57 -7.82
N ASN A 7 -6.86 -7.73 -8.19
CA ASN A 7 -7.92 -8.27 -7.34
C ASN A 7 -8.07 -9.77 -7.62
N TYR A 8 -7.79 -10.60 -6.63
CA TYR A 8 -7.87 -12.06 -6.76
C TYR A 8 -9.31 -12.59 -6.76
N ASP A 9 -10.27 -11.84 -6.21
CA ASP A 9 -11.68 -12.21 -6.26
C ASP A 9 -12.26 -11.99 -7.66
N SER A 10 -11.75 -10.99 -8.39
CA SER A 10 -12.15 -10.68 -9.77
C SER A 10 -11.31 -11.38 -10.83
N GLY A 11 -10.04 -11.63 -10.52
CA GLY A 11 -9.03 -12.05 -11.49
C GLY A 11 -8.54 -10.93 -12.40
N GLU A 12 -8.84 -9.67 -12.08
CA GLU A 12 -8.55 -8.49 -12.90
C GLU A 12 -7.74 -7.45 -12.10
N HIS A 13 -7.13 -6.50 -12.80
CA HIS A 13 -6.52 -5.34 -12.14
C HIS A 13 -7.56 -4.22 -12.00
N GLU A 14 -7.59 -3.60 -10.83
CA GLU A 14 -8.55 -2.55 -10.47
C GLU A 14 -7.81 -1.41 -9.74
N TYR A 15 -8.39 -0.22 -9.74
CA TYR A 15 -7.94 0.89 -8.90
C TYR A 15 -8.44 0.70 -7.47
N ILE A 16 -7.55 0.24 -6.60
CA ILE A 16 -7.87 -0.10 -5.21
C ILE A 16 -7.17 0.87 -4.27
N GLU A 17 -7.94 1.47 -3.37
CA GLU A 17 -7.43 2.30 -2.29
C GLU A 17 -6.73 1.47 -1.21
N ARG A 18 -5.91 2.11 -0.38
CA ARG A 18 -5.12 1.43 0.65
C ARG A 18 -5.97 0.63 1.64
N ASP A 19 -7.20 1.04 1.88
CA ASP A 19 -8.15 0.36 2.76
C ASP A 19 -8.88 -0.83 2.08
N GLY A 20 -8.56 -1.12 0.82
CA GLY A 20 -9.16 -2.18 0.03
C GLY A 20 -10.44 -1.76 -0.71
N PHE A 21 -10.78 -0.47 -0.77
CA PHE A 21 -11.92 -0.03 -1.58
C PHE A 21 -11.56 -0.03 -3.08
N SER A 22 -12.27 -0.83 -3.88
CA SER A 22 -12.14 -0.83 -5.34
C SER A 22 -12.99 0.28 -5.94
N ILE A 23 -12.34 1.23 -6.62
CA ILE A 23 -13.01 2.33 -7.32
C ILE A 23 -13.83 1.79 -8.50
N ASP A 24 -13.31 0.79 -9.21
CA ASP A 24 -13.96 0.24 -10.40
C ASP A 24 -15.27 -0.49 -10.05
N ARG A 25 -15.31 -1.17 -8.90
CA ARG A 25 -16.51 -1.88 -8.41
C ARG A 25 -17.40 -1.04 -7.51
N GLY A 26 -16.84 -0.01 -6.86
CA GLY A 26 -17.53 0.77 -5.85
C GLY A 26 -17.78 0.00 -4.55
N GLU A 27 -16.95 -1.01 -4.25
CA GLU A 27 -17.08 -1.86 -3.05
C GLU A 27 -15.72 -2.29 -2.49
N TYR A 28 -15.72 -2.78 -1.26
CA TYR A 28 -14.53 -3.32 -0.61
C TYR A 28 -14.15 -4.69 -1.16
N VAL A 29 -12.86 -4.88 -1.41
CA VAL A 29 -12.25 -6.14 -1.83
C VAL A 29 -11.23 -6.56 -0.78
N TYR A 30 -11.27 -7.84 -0.41
CA TYR A 30 -10.47 -8.35 0.71
C TYR A 30 -9.25 -9.14 0.23
N ASN A 31 -9.31 -9.65 -0.99
CA ASN A 31 -8.26 -10.45 -1.58
C ASN A 31 -7.70 -9.71 -2.80
N TRP A 32 -6.69 -8.88 -2.58
CA TRP A 32 -6.01 -8.11 -3.61
C TRP A 32 -4.53 -7.93 -3.29
N ASP A 33 -3.73 -7.56 -4.29
CA ASP A 33 -2.29 -7.37 -4.16
C ASP A 33 -1.96 -6.00 -3.53
N ASP A 34 -1.84 -5.99 -2.20
CA ASP A 34 -1.49 -4.82 -1.39
C ASP A 34 0.03 -4.61 -1.22
N SER A 35 0.87 -5.39 -1.92
CA SER A 35 2.32 -5.40 -1.74
C SER A 35 2.96 -4.03 -1.95
N GLU A 36 2.48 -3.28 -2.93
CA GLU A 36 2.93 -1.91 -3.22
C GLU A 36 2.62 -0.92 -2.09
N TYR A 37 1.55 -1.11 -1.33
CA TYR A 37 1.29 -0.28 -0.16
C TYR A 37 2.12 -0.70 1.05
N ARG A 38 2.40 -2.01 1.19
CA ARG A 38 3.27 -2.52 2.26
C ARG A 38 4.69 -2.01 2.10
N ARG A 39 5.25 -2.04 0.89
CA ARG A 39 6.58 -1.52 0.59
C ARG A 39 6.73 -0.05 0.97
N GLU A 40 5.76 0.79 0.59
CA GLU A 40 5.78 2.22 0.96
C GLU A 40 5.84 2.43 2.47
N VAL A 41 5.10 1.62 3.25
CA VAL A 41 5.13 1.71 4.72
C VAL A 41 6.47 1.26 5.26
N GLU A 42 7.04 0.19 4.73
CA GLU A 42 8.36 -0.32 5.12
C GLU A 42 9.47 0.69 4.82
N GLU A 43 9.46 1.30 3.63
CA GLU A 43 10.40 2.34 3.21
C GLU A 43 10.28 3.61 4.07
N GLU A 44 9.05 4.04 4.39
CA GLU A 44 8.82 5.20 5.25
C GLU A 44 9.32 4.94 6.70
N GLU A 45 9.05 3.74 7.22
CA GLU A 45 9.57 3.31 8.52
C GLU A 45 11.09 3.24 8.56
N GLU A 46 11.73 2.73 7.50
CA GLU A 46 13.19 2.69 7.38
C GLU A 46 13.77 4.10 7.34
N ARG A 47 13.22 4.98 6.51
CA ARG A 47 13.66 6.38 6.42
C ARG A 47 13.55 7.10 7.76
N ARG A 48 12.47 6.86 8.51
CA ARG A 48 12.28 7.40 9.86
C ARG A 48 13.29 6.86 10.87
N ARG A 49 13.66 5.57 10.75
CA ARG A 49 14.71 4.96 11.59
C ARG A 49 16.08 5.55 11.26
N GLU A 50 16.40 5.76 9.99
CA GLU A 50 17.64 6.41 9.57
C GLU A 50 17.71 7.86 10.03
N GLU A 51 16.65 8.64 9.84
CA GLU A 51 16.54 9.99 10.38
C GLU A 51 16.79 9.99 11.90
N ARG A 52 16.12 9.08 12.63
CA ARG A 52 16.35 8.96 14.07
C ARG A 52 17.80 8.60 14.40
N ARG A 53 18.46 7.71 13.65
CA ARG A 53 19.89 7.41 13.87
C ARG A 53 20.76 8.65 13.69
N MET A 54 20.60 9.36 12.57
CA MET A 54 21.36 10.60 12.30
C MET A 54 21.17 11.64 13.41
N TRP A 55 19.94 11.83 13.90
CA TRP A 55 19.66 12.77 14.99
C TRP A 55 20.16 12.33 16.38
N ASN A 56 20.47 11.04 16.58
CA ASN A 56 21.02 10.51 17.84
C ASN A 56 22.56 10.30 17.78
N GLU A 57 23.19 10.55 16.63
CA GLU A 57 24.65 10.49 16.43
C GLU A 57 25.34 11.87 16.54
N ASP A 58 24.59 12.93 16.91
CA ASP A 58 25.09 14.30 17.20
C ASP A 58 25.20 14.59 18.71
#